data_AF-A0A2S5L2R9-F1
#
_entry.id   AF-A0A2S5L2R9-F1
#
_cell.length_a   1.000
_cell.length_b   1.000
_cell.length_c   1.000
_cell.angle_alpha   90.00
_cell.angle_beta   90.00
_cell.angle_gamma   90.00
#
_symmetry.space_group_name_H-M   'P 1'
#
loop_
_entity.id
_entity.type
_entity.pdbx_description
1 polymer ?
#
loop_
_entity_poly.entity_id
_entity_poly.type
_entity_poly.pdbx_seq_one_letter_code
_entity_poly.pdbx_strand_id
1 'polypeptide(L)' 'EEVRTALEAGDSVKLSGFGNFELRQKSERPGRNPKTGEEIPITARRVVTFHASQKLKSKVDANFAA' A
#
# COMPACT_ATOMS: atom_id res chain seq x y z
N GLU A 1 -0.04 -6.04 15.97
CA GLU A 1 0.44 -7.38 15.58
C GLU A 1 -0.50 -8.11 14.61
N GLU A 2 -1.80 -8.25 14.86
CA GLU A 2 -2.71 -9.01 13.97
C GLU A 2 -2.68 -8.61 12.48
N VAL A 3 -2.74 -7.31 12.17
CA VAL A 3 -2.66 -6.81 10.78
C VAL A 3 -1.32 -7.17 10.13
N ARG A 4 -0.22 -7.08 10.88
CA ARG A 4 1.13 -7.42 10.42
C ARG A 4 1.20 -8.92 10.09
N THR A 5 0.79 -9.76 11.03
CA THR A 5 0.81 -11.23 10.89
C THR A 5 -0.03 -11.70 9.70
N ALA A 6 -1.23 -11.14 9.51
CA ALA A 6 -2.06 -11.47 8.35
C ALA A 6 -1.38 -11.08 7.01
N LEU A 7 -0.81 -9.88 6.93
CA LEU A 7 -0.13 -9.43 5.71
C LEU A 7 1.16 -10.22 5.43
N GLU A 8 1.90 -10.63 6.46
CA GLU A 8 3.07 -11.51 6.33
C GLU A 8 2.66 -12.91 5.84
N ALA A 9 1.51 -13.42 6.30
CA ALA A 9 0.94 -14.69 5.85
C ALA A 9 0.41 -14.66 4.41
N GLY A 10 0.25 -13.47 3.81
CA GLY A 10 -0.29 -13.32 2.46
C GLY A 10 -1.76 -12.92 2.40
N ASP A 11 -2.38 -12.63 3.54
CA ASP A 11 -3.80 -12.30 3.63
C ASP A 11 -4.05 -10.80 3.48
N SER A 12 -5.20 -10.46 2.90
CA SER A 12 -5.71 -9.08 2.91
C SER A 12 -6.45 -8.80 4.22
N VAL A 13 -6.40 -7.56 4.69
CA VAL A 13 -7.06 -7.15 5.95
C VAL A 13 -8.09 -6.08 5.63
N LYS A 14 -9.36 -6.32 5.97
CA LYS A 14 -10.46 -5.36 5.81
C LYS A 14 -10.92 -4.84 7.16
N LEU A 15 -10.84 -3.53 7.35
CA LEU A 15 -11.31 -2.85 8.54
C LEU A 15 -12.57 -2.04 8.18
N SER A 16 -13.73 -2.54 8.62
CA SER A 16 -15.03 -1.96 8.26
C SER A 16 -15.11 -0.47 8.63
N GLY A 17 -15.53 0.37 7.68
CA GLY A 17 -15.62 1.81 7.85
C GLY A 17 -14.29 2.56 7.94
N PHE A 18 -13.15 1.87 7.88
CA PHE A 18 -11.82 2.46 7.87
C PHE A 18 -11.15 2.31 6.51
N GLY A 19 -10.93 1.08 6.05
CA GLY A 19 -10.28 0.79 4.76
C GLY A 19 -9.86 -0.66 4.60
N ASN A 20 -9.09 -0.95 3.56
CA ASN A 20 -8.51 -2.28 3.32
C ASN A 20 -6.99 -2.20 3.13
N PHE A 21 -6.28 -3.22 3.57
CA PHE A 21 -4.89 -3.49 3.24
C PHE A 21 -4.85 -4.68 2.30
N GLU A 22 -4.26 -4.48 1.13
CA GLU A 22 -4.17 -5.48 0.07
C GLU A 22 -2.70 -5.73 -0.30
N LEU A 23 -2.37 -6.99 -0.59
CA LEU A 23 -1.07 -7.35 -1.11
C LEU A 23 -1.11 -7.35 -2.64
N ARG A 24 -0.14 -6.65 -3.25
CA ARG A 24 0.05 -6.65 -4.70
C ARG A 24 1.39 -7.25 -5.05
N GLN A 25 1.39 -8.14 -6.02
CA GLN A 25 2.61 -8.63 -6.63
C GLN A 25 3.06 -7.62 -7.69
N LYS A 26 4.31 -7.15 -7.57
CA LYS A 26 4.97 -6.30 -8.55
C LYS A 26 5.98 -7.16 -9.29
N SER A 27 5.87 -7.20 -10.61
CA SER A 27 6.86 -7.82 -11.48
C SER A 27 8.18 -7.06 -11.43
N GLU A 28 9.25 -7.75 -11.80
CA GLU A 28 10.52 -7.09 -12.07
C GLU A 28 10.36 -6.09 -13.22
N ARG A 29 11.12 -4.99 -13.16
CA ARG A 29 11.11 -3.96 -14.19
C ARG A 29 12.43 -3.17 -14.17
N PRO A 30 12.81 -2.53 -15.29
CA PRO A 30 13.95 -1.62 -15.28
C PRO A 30 13.71 -0.45 -14.32
N GLY A 31 14.75 -0.09 -13.58
CA GLY A 31 14.83 1.09 -12.75
C GLY A 31 16.11 1.85 -13.04
N ARG A 32 16.27 3.01 -12.42
CA ARG A 32 17.43 3.88 -12.63
C ARG A 32 17.85 4.50 -11.31
N ASN A 33 19.15 4.51 -11.03
CA ASN A 33 19.69 5.24 -9.88
C ASN A 33 19.46 6.74 -10.10
N PRO A 34 18.70 7.45 -9.24
CA PRO A 34 18.41 8.87 -9.43
C PRO A 34 19.65 9.77 -9.40
N LYS A 35 20.77 9.32 -8.81
CA LYS A 35 22.00 10.11 -8.70
C LYS A 35 22.95 9.90 -9.88
N THR A 36 23.13 8.66 -10.33
CA THR A 36 24.12 8.31 -11.37
C THR A 36 23.50 8.10 -12.75
N GLY A 37 22.20 7.81 -12.82
CA GLY A 37 21.54 7.45 -14.05
C GLY A 37 21.89 6.03 -14.54
N GLU A 38 22.51 5.19 -13.73
CA GLU A 38 22.75 3.80 -14.08
C GLU A 38 21.44 3.00 -14.03
N GLU A 39 21.26 2.09 -15.00
CA GLU A 39 20.13 1.17 -14.99
C GLU A 39 20.34 0.09 -13.94
N ILE A 40 19.35 -0.06 -13.05
CA ILE A 40 19.36 -1.07 -11.99
C ILE A 40 17.98 -1.73 -11.98
N PRO A 41 17.89 -3.06 -12.10
CA PRO A 41 16.60 -3.75 -12.08
C PRO A 41 15.92 -3.57 -10.72
N ILE A 42 14.62 -3.31 -10.73
CA ILE A 42 13.78 -3.33 -9.54
C ILE A 42 13.17 -4.72 -9.48
N THR A 43 13.67 -5.54 -8.56
CA THR A 43 13.30 -6.95 -8.43
C THR A 43 11.81 -7.13 -8.16
N ALA A 44 11.27 -8.28 -8.59
CA ALA A 44 9.92 -8.68 -8.28
C ALA A 44 9.72 -8.77 -6.75
N ARG A 45 8.59 -8.27 -6.25
CA ARG A 45 8.30 -8.22 -4.81
C ARG A 45 6.81 -8.09 -4.53
N ARG A 46 6.42 -8.39 -3.29
CA ARG A 46 5.08 -8.06 -2.78
C ARG A 46 5.11 -6.67 -2.14
N VAL A 47 4.04 -5.92 -2.30
CA VAL A 47 3.85 -4.62 -1.65
C VAL A 47 2.50 -4.58 -0.98
N VAL A 48 2.41 -3.92 0.17
CA VAL A 48 1.13 -3.62 0.83
C VAL A 48 0.59 -2.31 0.26
N THR A 49 -0.69 -2.29 -0.11
CA THR A 49 -1.43 -1.08 -0.50
C THR A 49 -2.59 -0.88 0.46
N PHE A 50 -2.79 0.34 0.94
CA PHE A 50 -3.97 0.69 1.74
C PHE A 50 -4.97 1.48 0.88
N HIS A 51 -6.24 1.07 0.87
CA HIS A 51 -7.32 1.87 0.32
C HIS A 51 -8.24 2.34 1.44
N ALA A 52 -8.24 3.65 1.67
CA ALA A 52 -9.15 4.30 2.62
C ALA A 52 -10.60 4.13 2.16
N SER A 53 -11.48 3.79 3.10
CA SER A 53 -12.91 3.73 2.87
C SER A 53 -13.50 5.11 2.59
N GLN A 54 -14.66 5.15 1.94
CA GLN A 54 -15.40 6.40 1.72
C GLN A 54 -15.71 7.11 3.05
N LYS A 55 -16.09 6.36 4.08
CA LYS A 55 -16.41 6.89 5.41
C LYS A 55 -15.21 7.58 6.05
N LEU A 56 -14.02 7.00 5.95
CA LEU A 56 -12.78 7.61 6.45
C LEU A 56 -12.47 8.90 5.68
N LYS A 57 -12.49 8.84 4.34
CA LYS A 57 -12.22 10.01 3.49
C LYS A 57 -13.16 11.18 3.80
N SER A 58 -14.48 10.93 3.85
CA SER A 58 -15.47 11.96 4.15
C SER A 58 -15.29 12.58 5.53
N LYS A 59 -14.91 11.81 6.55
CA LYS A 59 -14.62 12.35 7.89
C LYS A 59 -13.37 13.23 7.92
N VAL A 60 -12.32 12.84 7.21
CA VAL A 60 -11.08 13.63 7.12
C VAL A 60 -11.34 14.96 6.43
N ASP A 61 -12.07 14.93 5.32
CA ASP A 61 -12.45 16.12 4.56
C ASP A 61 -13.33 17.09 5.38
N ALA A 62 -14.37 16.56 6.03
CA ALA A 62 -15.26 17.35 6.87
C ALA A 62 -14.52 18.04 8.04
N ASN A 63 -13.53 17.38 8.65
CA ASN A 63 -12.74 17.96 9.74
C ASN A 63 -11.69 18.98 9.26
N PHE A 64 -11.30 18.95 7.98
CA PHE A 64 -10.40 19.95 7.41
C PHE A 64 -11.13 21.24 7.05
N ALA A 65 -12.40 21.12 6.64
CA ALA A 65 -13.26 22.25 6.28
C ALA A 65 -13.93 22.94 7.49
N ALA A 66 -13.76 22.42 8.70
CA ALA A 66 -14.26 22.97 9.96
C ALA A 66 -13.22 23.88 10.62
#